data_AF-A0A958GKP6-F1
#
_entry.id   AF-A0A958GKP6-F1
#
_cell.length_a   1.000
_cell.length_b   1.000
_cell.length_c   1.000
_cell.angle_alpha   90.00
_cell.angle_beta   90.00
_cell.angle_gamma   90.00
#
_symmetry.space_group_name_H-M   'P 1'
#
loop_
_entity.id
_entity.type
_entity.pdbx_description
1 polymer ?
#
loop_
_entity_poly.entity_id
_entity_poly.type
_entity_poly.pdbx_seq_one_letter_code
_entity_poly.pdbx_strand_id
1 'polypeptide(L)' 'MSKNAKNAISPSREEDYPEWYQQVIKAADLAESSPVRGCMVIKPWGWGLWENIQKTLD' A
#
# COMPACT_ATOMS: atom_id res chain seq x y z
N MET A 1 -18.72 24.90 -8.06
CA MET A 1 -18.16 24.08 -6.96
C MET A 1 -17.64 22.79 -7.57
N SER A 2 -16.32 22.62 -7.65
CA SER A 2 -15.70 21.47 -8.31
C SER A 2 -16.06 20.19 -7.56
N LYS A 3 -16.55 19.19 -8.29
CA LYS A 3 -16.98 17.90 -7.74
C LYS A 3 -15.72 17.18 -7.25
N ASN A 4 -15.50 17.10 -5.93
CA ASN A 4 -14.39 16.32 -5.37
C ASN A 4 -14.49 14.89 -5.92
N ALA A 5 -13.50 14.49 -6.71
CA ALA A 5 -13.44 13.14 -7.27
C ALA A 5 -13.38 12.17 -6.09
N LYS A 6 -14.35 11.25 -6.00
CA LYS A 6 -14.34 10.21 -4.98
C LYS A 6 -13.20 9.24 -5.31
N ASN A 7 -12.11 9.34 -4.57
CA ASN A 7 -11.01 8.39 -4.65
C ASN A 7 -11.43 7.06 -3.99
N ALA A 8 -10.84 5.94 -4.42
CA ALA A 8 -11.10 4.64 -3.82
C ALA A 8 -10.56 4.52 -2.37
N ILE A 9 -9.70 5.45 -1.95
CA ILE A 9 -9.02 5.49 -0.65
C ILE A 9 -9.39 6.79 0.07
N SER A 10 -9.70 6.70 1.35
CA SER A 10 -10.02 7.84 2.23
C SER A 10 -9.47 7.55 3.63
N PRO A 11 -8.65 8.40 4.24
CA PRO A 11 -8.35 9.81 3.93
C PRO A 11 -7.44 10.00 2.71
N SER A 12 -7.32 11.23 2.21
CA SER A 12 -6.32 11.56 1.19
C SER A 12 -4.91 11.60 1.78
N ARG A 13 -3.90 11.51 0.91
CA ARG A 13 -2.48 11.53 1.29
C ARG A 13 -2.10 12.76 2.12
N GLU A 14 -2.71 13.91 1.85
CA GLU A 14 -2.40 15.19 2.50
C GLU A 14 -3.10 15.33 3.86
N GLU A 15 -4.23 14.65 4.05
CA GLU A 15 -5.02 14.73 5.28
C GLU A 15 -4.43 13.83 6.39
N ASP A 16 -4.11 12.58 6.05
CA ASP A 16 -3.53 11.60 6.98
C ASP A 16 -2.72 10.59 6.18
N TYR A 17 -1.43 10.87 6.07
CA TYR A 17 -0.48 10.05 5.33
C TYR A 17 -0.34 8.62 5.90
N PRO A 18 -0.17 8.41 7.23
CA PRO A 18 -0.09 7.07 7.80
C PRO A 18 -1.27 6.16 7.44
N GLU A 19 -2.50 6.63 7.64
CA GLU A 19 -3.70 5.82 7.36
C GLU A 19 -3.90 5.62 5.86
N TRP A 20 -3.72 6.67 5.05
CA TRP A 20 -3.77 6.57 3.59
C TRP A 20 -2.79 5.52 3.07
N TYR A 21 -1.55 5.49 3.58
CA TYR A 21 -0.53 4.53 3.16
C TYR A 21 -0.94 3.08 3.46
N GLN A 22 -1.48 2.81 4.66
CA GLN A 22 -1.97 1.49 5.02
C GLN A 22 -3.15 1.05 4.15
N GLN A 23 -4.08 1.97 3.87
CA GLN A 23 -5.21 1.67 3.00
C GLN A 23 -4.78 1.41 1.56
N VAL A 24 -3.80 2.15 1.03
CA VAL A 24 -3.25 1.89 -0.32
C VAL A 24 -2.63 0.50 -0.39
N ILE A 25 -1.77 0.13 0.56
CA ILE A 25 -1.13 -1.20 0.61
C ILE A 25 -2.19 -2.30 0.64
N LYS A 26 -3.20 -2.14 1.49
CA LYS A 26 -4.27 -3.13 1.67
C LYS A 26 -5.16 -3.23 0.43
N ALA A 27 -5.58 -2.11 -0.14
CA ALA A 27 -6.45 -2.07 -1.32
C ALA A 27 -5.75 -2.59 -2.59
N ALA A 28 -4.43 -2.41 -2.68
CA ALA A 28 -3.61 -2.93 -3.77
C ALA A 28 -3.16 -4.40 -3.55
N ASP A 29 -3.58 -5.03 -2.46
CA ASP A 29 -3.24 -6.41 -2.11
C ASP A 29 -1.74 -6.71 -2.01
N LEU A 30 -0.94 -5.72 -1.57
CA LEU A 30 0.52 -5.81 -1.54
C LEU A 30 1.06 -6.48 -0.29
N ALA A 31 0.50 -6.16 0.88
CA ALA A 31 0.93 -6.69 2.17
C ALA A 31 -0.20 -6.62 3.20
N GLU A 32 -0.08 -7.42 4.26
CA GLU A 32 -1.03 -7.45 5.39
C GLU A 32 -0.31 -7.34 6.74
N SER A 33 -1.07 -6.95 7.77
CA SER A 33 -0.54 -6.81 9.13
C SER A 33 -0.14 -8.17 9.69
N SER A 34 1.07 -8.27 10.23
CA SER A 34 1.51 -9.45 10.99
C SER A 34 0.98 -9.40 12.43
N PRO A 35 0.77 -10.56 13.09
CA PRO A 35 0.57 -10.60 14.55
C PRO A 35 1.80 -10.13 15.34
N VAL A 36 2.99 -10.13 14.72
CA VAL A 36 4.22 -9.62 15.34
C VAL A 36 4.31 -8.12 15.10
N ARG A 37 4.41 -7.35 16.19
CA ARG A 37 4.56 -5.90 16.13
C ARG A 37 5.77 -5.51 15.29
N GLY A 38 5.56 -4.62 14.33
CA GLY A 38 6.61 -4.12 13.44
C GLY A 38 6.89 -5.02 12.24
N CYS A 39 6.19 -6.15 12.10
CA CYS A 39 6.28 -7.02 10.94
C CYS A 39 5.05 -6.85 10.03
N MET A 40 5.25 -7.10 8.75
CA MET A 40 4.18 -7.21 7.75
C MET A 40 4.40 -8.49 6.95
N VAL A 41 3.32 -9.12 6.51
CA VAL A 41 3.38 -10.28 5.61
C VAL A 41 3.21 -9.75 4.19
N ILE A 42 4.23 -9.93 3.35
CA ILE A 42 4.18 -9.52 1.95
C ILE A 42 3.35 -10.54 1.18
N LYS A 43 2.35 -10.07 0.44
CA LYS A 43 1.49 -10.91 -0.40
C LYS A 43 2.15 -11.19 -1.75
N PRO A 44 1.69 -12.21 -2.51
CA PRO A 44 2.30 -12.56 -3.80
C PRO A 44 2.42 -11.38 -4.78
N TRP A 45 1.44 -10.48 -4.81
CA TRP A 45 1.48 -9.29 -5.67
C TRP A 45 2.57 -8.29 -5.23
N GLY A 46 2.73 -8.07 -3.92
CA GLY A 46 3.82 -7.26 -3.38
C GLY A 46 5.19 -7.91 -3.60
N TRP A 47 5.27 -9.24 -3.54
CA TRP A 47 6.50 -9.96 -3.81
C TRP A 47 6.92 -9.85 -5.28
N GLY A 48 5.98 -9.95 -6.22
CA GLY A 48 6.28 -9.75 -7.65
C GLY A 48 6.85 -8.36 -7.96
N LEU A 49 6.42 -7.32 -7.23
CA LEU A 49 7.03 -6.00 -7.33
C LEU A 49 8.50 -6.02 -6.88
N TRP A 50 8.80 -6.69 -5.76
CA TRP A 50 10.17 -6.85 -5.27
C TRP A 50 11.05 -7.63 -6.26
N GLU A 51 10.56 -8.73 -6.83
CA GLU A 51 11.30 -9.52 -7.82
C GLU A 51 11.66 -8.69 -9.07
N ASN A 52 10.78 -7.79 -9.51
CA ASN A 52 11.06 -6.88 -10.62
C ASN A 52 12.15 -5.85 -10.28
N ILE A 53 12.17 -5.36 -9.04
CA ILE A 53 13.22 -4.45 -8.54
C ILE A 53 14.55 -5.21 -8.48
N GLN A 54 14.55 -6.40 -7.85
CA GLN A 54 15.73 -7.25 -7.71
C GLN A 54 16.36 -7.57 -9.07
N LYS A 55 15.55 -7.99 -10.04
CA LYS A 55 16.02 -8.34 -11.40
C LYS A 55 16.76 -7.21 -12.12
N THR A 56 16.49 -5.96 -11.76
CA THR A 56 17.17 -4.80 -12.36
C THR A 56 18.50 -4.49 -11.66
N LEU A 57 18.67 -4.94 -10.42
CA LEU A 57 19.83 -4.69 -9.59
C LEU A 57 20.84 -5.87 -9.58
N ASP A 58 20.38 -7.08 -9.89
CA ASP A 58 21.20 -8.27 -10.18
C ASP A 58 21.91 -8.15 -11.54
#